data_AF-A0A961IWL1-F1
#
_entry.id   AF-A0A961IWL1-F1
#
_cell.length_a   1.000
_cell.length_b   1.000
_cell.length_c   1.000
_cell.angle_alpha   90.00
_cell.angle_beta   90.00
_cell.angle_gamma   90.00
#
_symmetry.space_group_name_H-M   'P 1'
#
loop_
_entity.id
_entity.type
_entity.pdbx_description
1 polymer ?
#
loop_
_entity_poly.entity_id
_entity_poly.type
_entity_poly.pdbx_seq_one_letter_code
_entity_poly.pdbx_strand_id
1 'polypeptide(L)' 'VADALVEGMNANDFYILCPDNDVTREVDAKRMEWAMGDIIHNRPPLSRWHPDWGEKFAAFLRDG' A
#
# COMPACT_ATOMS: atom_id res chain seq x y z
N VAL A 1 -7.90 12.82 8.21
CA VAL A 1 -6.51 13.20 7.84
C VAL A 1 -5.81 13.93 8.96
N ALA A 2 -6.25 15.15 9.34
CA ALA A 2 -5.57 15.97 10.35
C ALA A 2 -5.39 15.25 11.70
N ASP A 3 -6.41 14.55 12.18
CA ASP A 3 -6.33 13.83 13.45
C ASP A 3 -5.32 12.68 13.41
N ALA A 4 -5.32 11.88 12.34
CA ALA A 4 -4.36 10.79 12.15
C ALA A 4 -2.91 11.28 12.07
N LEU A 5 -2.69 12.45 11.47
CA LEU A 5 -1.39 13.11 11.43
C LEU A 5 -0.92 13.50 12.84
N VAL A 6 -1.78 14.20 13.59
CA VAL A 6 -1.46 14.65 14.96
C VAL A 6 -1.23 13.46 15.89
N GLU A 7 -2.04 12.41 15.78
CA GLU A 7 -1.87 11.18 16.56
C GLU A 7 -0.53 10.51 16.27
N GLY A 8 -0.17 10.30 14.99
CA GLY A 8 1.12 9.71 14.62
C GLY A 8 2.32 10.56 15.04
N MET A 9 2.21 11.89 14.94
CA MET A 9 3.25 12.80 15.43
C MET A 9 3.45 12.68 16.94
N ASN A 10 2.35 12.61 17.72
CA ASN A 10 2.42 12.42 19.17
C ASN A 10 2.99 11.05 19.56
N ALA A 11 2.78 10.03 18.72
CA ALA A 11 3.37 8.71 18.86
C ALA A 11 4.85 8.64 18.40
N ASN A 12 5.38 9.73 17.84
CA ASN A 12 6.72 9.78 17.26
C ASN A 12 6.92 8.78 16.10
N ASP A 13 5.86 8.52 15.34
CA ASP A 13 5.88 7.70 14.13
C ASP A 13 6.58 8.44 12.99
N PHE A 14 7.52 7.77 12.32
CA PHE A 14 8.24 8.36 11.19
C PHE A 14 7.40 8.37 9.90
N TYR A 15 6.67 7.30 9.64
CA TYR A 15 5.74 7.20 8.51
C TYR A 15 4.30 7.21 9.02
N ILE A 16 3.54 8.24 8.66
CA ILE A 16 2.14 8.38 9.06
C ILE A 16 1.26 8.21 7.82
N LEU A 17 0.55 7.09 7.77
CA LEU A 17 -0.41 6.81 6.70
C LEU A 17 -1.75 7.45 7.04
N CYS A 18 -2.05 8.58 6.39
CA CYS A 18 -3.34 9.23 6.52
C CYS A 18 -4.37 8.58 5.59
N PRO A 19 -5.62 8.38 6.05
CA PRO A 19 -6.68 7.90 5.18
C PRO A 19 -7.06 8.98 4.15
N ASP A 20 -7.15 8.61 2.87
CA ASP A 20 -7.55 9.48 1.77
C ASP A 20 -9.05 9.39 1.42
N ASN A 21 -9.80 8.53 2.14
CA ASN A 21 -11.21 8.17 1.93
C ASN A 21 -11.51 7.42 0.61
N ASP A 22 -10.50 6.95 -0.13
CA ASP A 22 -10.71 6.14 -1.35
C ASP A 22 -10.80 4.65 -1.02
N VAL A 23 -9.87 4.15 -0.21
CA VAL A 23 -9.83 2.75 0.22
C VAL A 23 -9.59 2.60 1.71
N THR A 24 -9.77 1.38 2.22
CA THR A 24 -9.45 1.09 3.62
C THR A 24 -7.94 1.10 3.85
N ARG A 25 -7.52 1.36 5.08
CA ARG A 25 -6.10 1.37 5.46
C ARG A 25 -5.40 0.05 5.15
N GLU A 26 -6.13 -1.06 5.27
CA GLU A 26 -5.66 -2.41 4.96
C GLU A 26 -5.35 -2.55 3.47
N VAL A 27 -6.21 -2.01 2.60
CA VAL A 27 -5.97 -2.02 1.15
C VAL A 27 -4.78 -1.17 0.78
N ASP A 28 -4.61 0.01 1.39
CA ASP A 28 -3.43 0.84 1.17
C ASP A 28 -2.15 0.17 1.66
N ALA A 29 -2.17 -0.48 2.82
CA ALA A 29 -1.05 -1.26 3.31
C ALA A 29 -0.64 -2.35 2.32
N LYS A 30 -1.61 -3.12 1.78
CA LYS A 30 -1.36 -4.12 0.74
C LYS A 30 -0.80 -3.51 -0.54
N ARG A 31 -1.32 -2.36 -0.98
CA ARG A 31 -0.81 -1.64 -2.17
C ARG A 31 0.65 -1.22 -1.99
N MET A 32 1.02 -0.73 -0.81
CA MET A 32 2.40 -0.38 -0.49
C MET A 32 3.30 -1.60 -0.43
N GLU A 33 2.87 -2.69 0.23
CA GLU A 33 3.61 -3.95 0.28
C GLU A 33 3.89 -4.49 -1.13
N TRP A 34 2.87 -4.51 -1.99
CA TRP A 34 3.02 -4.94 -3.37
C TRP A 34 4.05 -4.08 -4.12
N ALA A 35 3.97 -2.75 -3.98
CA ALA A 35 4.90 -1.83 -4.62
C ALA A 35 6.35 -2.00 -4.13
N MET A 36 6.56 -2.28 -2.84
CA MET A 36 7.90 -2.62 -2.34
C MET A 36 8.37 -3.98 -2.88
N GLY A 37 7.45 -4.92 -3.06
CA GLY A 37 7.70 -6.20 -3.73
C GLY A 37 8.19 -6.05 -5.17
N ASP A 38 7.80 -5.00 -5.89
CA ASP A 38 8.33 -4.72 -7.24
C ASP A 38 9.85 -4.54 -7.19
N ILE A 39 10.33 -3.82 -6.18
CA ILE A 39 11.77 -3.56 -5.98
C ILE A 39 12.47 -4.82 -5.48
N ILE A 40 11.94 -5.44 -4.42
CA ILE A 40 12.57 -6.60 -3.75
C ILE A 40 12.73 -7.79 -4.71
N HIS A 41 11.73 -8.04 -5.55
CA HIS A 41 11.70 -9.20 -6.44
C HIS A 41 12.03 -8.86 -7.90
N ASN A 42 12.49 -7.64 -8.16
CA ASN A 42 12.83 -7.15 -9.50
C ASN A 42 11.70 -7.38 -10.51
N ARG A 43 10.46 -7.05 -10.12
CA ARG A 43 9.27 -7.08 -10.98
C ARG A 43 9.25 -5.82 -11.85
N PRO A 44 8.44 -5.79 -12.93
CA PRO A 44 8.25 -4.55 -13.68
C PRO A 44 7.78 -3.41 -12.77
N PRO A 45 8.21 -2.16 -13.02
CA PRO A 45 7.73 -1.02 -12.25
C PRO A 45 6.23 -0.85 -12.41
N LEU A 46 5.54 -0.53 -11.31
CA LEU A 46 4.07 -0.44 -11.26
C LEU A 46 3.39 -1.75 -11.68
N SER A 47 3.90 -2.89 -11.22
CA SER A 47 3.47 -4.21 -11.71
C SER A 47 1.97 -4.47 -11.50
N ARG A 48 1.33 -3.79 -10.55
CA ARG A 48 -0.13 -3.88 -10.35
C ARG A 48 -0.96 -3.51 -11.60
N TRP A 49 -0.40 -2.71 -12.51
CA TRP A 49 -1.04 -2.34 -13.77
C TRP A 49 -0.42 -3.04 -14.99
N HIS A 50 0.62 -3.84 -14.78
CA HIS A 50 1.27 -4.57 -15.85
C HIS A 50 0.40 -5.76 -16.28
N PRO A 51 0.20 -6.02 -17.59
CA PRO A 51 -0.67 -7.09 -18.07
C PRO A 51 -0.40 -8.45 -17.43
N ASP A 52 0.89 -8.83 -17.31
CA ASP A 52 1.29 -10.13 -16.76
C ASP A 52 1.23 -10.23 -15.21
N TRP A 53 0.94 -9.13 -14.52
CA TRP A 53 1.02 -9.05 -13.05
C TRP A 53 -0.27 -8.55 -12.40
N GLY A 54 -1.20 -7.96 -13.16
CA GLY A 54 -2.48 -7.46 -12.64
C GLY A 54 -3.32 -8.54 -11.97
N GLU A 55 -3.40 -9.75 -12.54
CA GLU A 55 -4.13 -10.86 -11.91
C GLU A 55 -3.46 -11.34 -10.61
N LYS A 56 -2.13 -11.35 -10.57
CA LYS A 56 -1.36 -11.71 -9.37
C LYS A 56 -1.59 -10.69 -8.25
N PHE A 57 -1.63 -9.41 -8.60
CA PHE A 57 -1.99 -8.35 -7.66
C PHE A 57 -3.43 -8.50 -7.15
N ALA A 58 -4.38 -8.79 -8.04
CA ALA A 58 -5.77 -9.00 -7.65
C ALA A 58 -5.95 -10.21 -6.72
N ALA A 59 -5.18 -11.29 -6.95
CA ALA A 59 -5.15 -12.44 -6.04
C ALA A 59 -4.57 -12.04 -4.67
N PHE A 60 -3.44 -11.34 -4.66
CA PHE A 60 -2.83 -10.83 -3.43
C PHE A 60 -3.76 -9.93 -2.60
N LEU A 61 -4.57 -9.08 -3.25
CA LEU A 61 -5.56 -8.27 -2.53
C LEU A 61 -6.64 -9.10 -1.84
N ARG A 62 -7.02 -10.26 -2.40
CA ARG A 62 -8.07 -11.13 -1.85
C ARG A 62 -7.59 -12.01 -0.69
N ASP A 63 -6.31 -12.36 -0.64
CA ASP A 63 -5.75 -13.34 0.31
C ASP A 63 -5.48 -12.78 1.72
N GLY A 64 -6.20 -11.75 2.17
CA GLY A 64 -6.04 -11.23 3.55
C GLY A 64 -7.19 -10.39 4.03
#